data_AF-A0A651F1M3-F1
#
_entry.id   AF-A0A651F1M3-F1
#
_cell.length_a   1.000
_cell.length_b   1.000
_cell.length_c   1.000
_cell.angle_alpha   90.00
_cell.angle_beta   90.00
_cell.angle_gamma   90.00
#
_symmetry.space_group_name_H-M   'P 1'
#
loop_
_entity.id
_entity.type
_entity.pdbx_description
1 polymer ?
#
loop_
_entity_poly.entity_id
_entity_poly.type
_entity_poly.pdbx_seq_one_letter_code
_entity_poly.pdbx_strand_id
1 'polypeptide(L)'
;MTNHRRNTTALAALLLAAGALTSTACHYQGGPRYSADRFTYESSSWYPKTVSLIDTRTGQTVWTVDIPVGEQLVVGFSRGTGPNEFNTDEIVWGLMPAGQRFGTRDNRMPCPPRGVRRLDVALRPAPELPGDMASGAPPRDVRNVGGRVLQPVDPDEAPAPGDPNRRSPFLPPTPRPPRK
;
A
#
# COMPACT_ATOMS: atom_id res chain seq x y z
N MET A 1 17.95 51.13 -48.66
CA MET A 1 17.36 49.77 -48.79
C MET A 1 17.52 49.06 -47.46
N THR A 2 16.45 48.42 -47.02
CA THR A 2 16.03 48.30 -45.62
C THR A 2 16.59 47.05 -44.94
N ASN A 3 17.22 47.20 -43.77
CA ASN A 3 17.65 46.11 -42.89
C ASN A 3 16.42 45.48 -42.20
N HIS A 4 16.13 44.21 -42.48
CA HIS A 4 15.19 43.41 -41.70
C HIS A 4 15.94 42.42 -40.80
N ARG A 5 16.18 42.85 -39.55
CA ARG A 5 16.28 41.95 -38.40
C ARG A 5 14.92 41.27 -38.23
N ARG A 6 14.86 39.93 -38.21
CA ARG A 6 13.67 39.21 -37.75
C ARG A 6 14.08 38.07 -36.81
N ASN A 7 13.73 38.32 -35.56
CA ASN A 7 13.87 37.48 -34.38
C ASN A 7 13.14 36.14 -34.56
N THR A 8 13.83 35.09 -35.01
CA THR A 8 13.26 33.73 -35.11
C THR A 8 13.56 32.85 -33.90
N THR A 9 14.37 33.31 -32.95
CA THR A 9 14.85 32.52 -31.79
C THR A 9 14.08 32.76 -30.49
N ALA A 10 12.87 33.33 -30.52
CA ALA A 10 12.09 33.58 -29.31
C ALA A 10 10.82 32.71 -29.17
N LEU A 11 10.37 32.02 -30.23
CA LEU A 11 9.12 31.24 -30.18
C LEU A 11 9.31 29.73 -29.90
N ALA A 12 10.53 29.19 -30.01
CA ALA A 12 10.77 27.75 -29.86
C ALA A 12 10.92 27.30 -28.39
N ALA A 13 11.24 28.20 -27.46
CA ALA A 13 11.49 27.84 -26.06
C ALA A 13 10.21 27.72 -25.22
N LEU A 14 9.09 28.31 -25.64
CA LEU A 14 7.86 28.31 -24.83
C LEU A 14 6.98 27.06 -25.01
N LEU A 15 7.18 26.29 -26.09
CA LEU A 15 6.43 25.04 -26.34
C LEU A 15 7.06 23.79 -25.70
N LEU A 16 8.32 23.87 -25.24
CA LEU A 16 9.01 22.78 -24.55
C LEU A 16 8.75 22.74 -23.04
N ALA A 17 8.19 23.79 -22.44
CA ALA A 17 7.91 23.86 -21.00
C ALA A 17 6.50 23.37 -20.61
N ALA A 18 5.59 23.17 -21.56
CA ALA A 18 4.20 22.78 -21.29
C ALA A 18 3.95 21.25 -21.26
N GLY A 19 4.95 20.43 -21.59
CA GLY A 19 4.79 18.98 -21.74
C GLY A 19 5.14 18.11 -20.51
N ALA A 20 5.64 18.70 -19.42
CA ALA A 20 6.27 17.93 -18.34
C ALA A 20 5.37 17.57 -17.14
N LEU A 21 4.06 17.88 -17.17
CA LEU A 21 3.18 17.75 -15.99
C LEU A 21 2.18 16.58 -16.02
N THR A 22 2.16 15.73 -17.06
CA THR A 22 1.06 14.76 -17.22
C THR A 22 1.38 13.31 -16.83
N SER A 23 2.37 13.03 -15.99
CA SER A 23 2.62 11.62 -15.61
C SER A 23 3.24 11.36 -14.23
N THR A 24 2.88 12.13 -13.20
CA THR A 24 3.06 11.62 -11.83
C THR A 24 1.92 10.67 -11.50
N ALA A 25 2.25 9.39 -11.59
CA ALA A 25 1.52 8.18 -11.22
C ALA A 25 1.11 8.13 -9.72
N CYS A 26 0.55 9.20 -9.16
CA CYS A 26 0.09 9.22 -7.79
C CYS A 26 -1.20 8.40 -7.65
N HIS A 27 -1.18 7.39 -6.79
CA HIS A 27 -2.36 6.62 -6.42
C HIS A 27 -3.23 7.44 -5.46
N TYR A 28 -4.37 7.92 -5.96
CA TYR A 28 -5.42 8.56 -5.16
C TYR A 28 -6.63 7.64 -5.11
N GLN A 29 -7.33 7.62 -3.98
CA GLN A 29 -8.60 6.90 -3.89
C GLN A 29 -9.57 7.39 -4.98
N GLY A 30 -10.24 6.47 -5.65
CA GLY A 30 -11.30 6.78 -6.63
C GLY A 30 -10.86 6.97 -8.09
N GLY A 31 -9.57 7.16 -8.39
CA GLY A 31 -9.05 7.26 -9.77
C GLY A 31 -9.62 8.43 -10.60
N PRO A 32 -9.04 8.73 -11.78
CA PRO A 32 -9.53 9.81 -12.64
C PRO A 32 -10.79 9.46 -13.48
N ARG A 33 -11.39 8.28 -13.34
CA ARG A 33 -12.65 7.87 -14.01
C ARG A 33 -12.60 7.86 -15.56
N TYR A 34 -11.42 7.73 -16.17
CA TYR A 34 -11.24 7.59 -17.64
C TYR A 34 -10.23 6.48 -17.99
N SER A 35 -10.08 6.10 -19.26
CA SER A 35 -9.38 4.88 -19.71
C SER A 35 -7.93 4.62 -19.26
N ALA A 36 -7.24 5.58 -18.62
CA ALA A 36 -5.98 5.34 -17.91
C ALA A 36 -6.17 5.03 -16.41
N ASP A 37 -7.41 4.69 -16.02
CA ASP A 37 -7.89 4.63 -14.66
C ASP A 37 -7.06 3.67 -13.81
N ARG A 38 -6.58 4.20 -12.70
CA ARG A 38 -5.98 3.41 -11.63
C ARG A 38 -6.91 3.54 -10.46
N PHE A 39 -7.53 2.44 -10.08
CA PHE A 39 -8.45 2.41 -8.95
C PHE A 39 -7.65 2.05 -7.71
N THR A 40 -7.71 2.91 -6.69
CA THR A 40 -7.10 2.65 -5.40
C THR A 40 -8.18 2.53 -4.34
N TYR A 41 -8.16 1.43 -3.59
CA TYR A 41 -9.09 1.11 -2.52
C TYR A 41 -8.30 0.90 -1.24
N GLU A 42 -8.57 1.71 -0.22
CA GLU A 42 -7.89 1.62 1.07
C GLU A 42 -8.77 0.93 2.11
N SER A 43 -8.19 0.01 2.90
CA SER A 43 -8.84 -0.64 4.04
C SER A 43 -8.34 -0.03 5.35
N SER A 44 -9.27 0.44 6.19
CA SER A 44 -8.98 0.86 7.57
C SER A 44 -9.72 -0.04 8.56
N SER A 45 -9.34 -0.02 9.85
CA SER A 45 -9.96 -0.90 10.87
C SER A 45 -11.48 -0.74 10.95
N TRP A 46 -11.99 0.47 10.74
CA TRP A 46 -13.41 0.79 10.78
C TRP A 46 -14.10 0.69 9.43
N TYR A 47 -13.33 0.48 8.36
CA TYR A 47 -13.81 0.40 7.01
C TYR A 47 -13.04 -0.65 6.19
N PRO A 48 -13.05 -1.93 6.63
CA PRO A 48 -12.38 -3.01 5.93
C PRO A 48 -13.15 -3.36 4.64
N LYS A 49 -12.42 -3.56 3.54
CA LYS A 49 -12.97 -3.75 2.20
C LYS A 49 -12.51 -5.06 1.56
N THR A 50 -13.43 -5.63 0.82
CA THR A 50 -13.19 -6.64 -0.21
C THR A 50 -13.56 -6.04 -1.56
N VAL A 51 -12.73 -6.26 -2.57
CA VAL A 51 -12.97 -5.79 -3.94
C VAL A 51 -13.08 -7.00 -4.86
N SER A 52 -14.12 -7.02 -5.68
CA SER A 52 -14.40 -8.10 -6.62
C SER A 52 -14.57 -7.55 -8.03
N LEU A 53 -14.10 -8.30 -9.03
CA LEU A 53 -14.38 -8.04 -10.43
C LEU A 53 -15.46 -9.00 -10.90
N ILE A 54 -16.55 -8.45 -11.44
CA ILE A 54 -17.71 -9.19 -11.94
C ILE A 54 -17.74 -9.10 -13.46
N ASP A 55 -17.92 -10.22 -14.14
CA ASP A 55 -18.32 -10.25 -15.55
C ASP A 55 -19.82 -9.99 -15.65
N THR A 56 -20.20 -8.88 -16.25
CA THR A 56 -21.61 -8.46 -16.29
C THR A 56 -22.44 -9.24 -17.31
N ARG A 57 -21.82 -10.02 -18.21
CA ARG A 57 -22.54 -10.88 -19.16
C ARG A 57 -23.07 -12.13 -18.49
N THR A 58 -22.27 -12.69 -17.56
CA THR A 58 -22.58 -13.96 -16.89
C THR A 58 -22.98 -13.77 -15.43
N GLY A 59 -22.69 -12.62 -14.83
CA GLY A 59 -22.86 -12.34 -13.40
C GLY A 59 -21.79 -13.00 -12.52
N GLN A 60 -20.76 -13.62 -13.11
CA GLN A 60 -19.75 -14.36 -12.36
C GLN A 60 -18.67 -13.43 -11.79
N THR A 61 -18.28 -13.70 -10.54
CA THR A 61 -17.07 -13.11 -9.94
C THR A 61 -15.84 -13.78 -10.53
N VAL A 62 -15.03 -13.02 -11.24
CA VAL A 62 -13.82 -13.52 -11.92
C VAL A 62 -12.56 -13.34 -11.08
N TRP A 63 -12.59 -12.42 -10.12
CA TRP A 63 -11.46 -12.09 -9.24
C TRP A 63 -11.98 -11.41 -7.97
N THR A 64 -11.34 -11.69 -6.85
CA THR A 64 -11.64 -11.07 -5.55
C THR A 64 -10.35 -10.89 -4.77
N VAL A 65 -10.21 -9.74 -4.11
CA VAL A 65 -9.14 -9.47 -3.15
C VAL A 65 -9.72 -8.84 -1.89
N ASP A 66 -9.37 -9.47 -0.78
CA ASP A 66 -9.52 -8.93 0.56
C ASP A 66 -8.36 -7.98 0.85
N ILE A 67 -8.65 -6.71 1.16
CA ILE A 67 -7.63 -5.70 1.40
C ILE A 67 -7.30 -5.70 2.90
N PRO A 68 -6.07 -6.07 3.31
CA PRO A 68 -5.69 -6.01 4.71
C PRO A 68 -5.87 -4.61 5.30
N VAL A 69 -6.22 -4.56 6.58
CA VAL A 69 -6.30 -3.29 7.32
C VAL A 69 -4.93 -2.62 7.36
N GLY A 70 -4.88 -1.33 7.01
CA GLY A 70 -3.64 -0.56 6.92
C GLY A 70 -2.99 -0.63 5.53
N GLU A 71 -3.59 -1.37 4.59
CA GLU A 71 -3.17 -1.45 3.21
C GLU A 71 -4.18 -0.83 2.24
N GLN A 72 -3.71 -0.59 1.02
CA GLN A 72 -4.49 -0.20 -0.13
C GLN A 72 -4.24 -1.16 -1.29
N LEU A 73 -5.31 -1.48 -2.00
CA LEU A 73 -5.29 -2.21 -3.26
C LEU A 73 -5.26 -1.23 -4.42
N VAL A 74 -4.26 -1.38 -5.28
CA VAL A 74 -4.14 -0.61 -6.52
C VAL A 74 -4.44 -1.54 -7.69
N VAL A 75 -5.49 -1.22 -8.45
CA VAL A 75 -5.93 -1.99 -9.62
C VAL A 75 -5.72 -1.18 -10.90
N GLY A 76 -5.27 -1.84 -11.95
CA GLY A 76 -5.29 -1.32 -13.31
C GLY A 76 -5.68 -2.40 -14.32
N PHE A 77 -5.92 -1.98 -15.55
CA PHE A 77 -6.29 -2.88 -16.64
C PHE A 77 -5.42 -2.62 -17.87
N SER A 78 -4.91 -3.68 -18.47
CA SER A 78 -4.19 -3.66 -19.74
C SER A 78 -5.12 -4.15 -20.84
N ARG A 79 -5.38 -3.29 -21.83
CA ARG A 79 -6.33 -3.60 -22.92
C ARG A 79 -5.65 -4.48 -23.97
N GLY A 80 -6.33 -5.53 -24.41
CA GLY A 80 -5.87 -6.36 -25.54
C GLY A 80 -4.66 -7.26 -25.25
N THR A 81 -4.28 -7.42 -23.98
CA THR A 81 -3.18 -8.32 -23.56
C THR A 81 -3.68 -9.67 -23.09
N GLY A 82 -5.00 -9.88 -23.07
CA GLY A 82 -5.61 -11.13 -22.68
C GLY A 82 -5.56 -12.21 -23.78
N PRO A 83 -5.75 -13.49 -23.41
CA PRO A 83 -5.50 -14.63 -24.29
C PRO A 83 -6.59 -14.91 -25.33
N ASN A 84 -7.81 -14.38 -25.18
CA ASN A 84 -8.93 -14.70 -26.08
C ASN A 84 -10.00 -13.60 -26.15
N GLU A 85 -10.99 -13.78 -27.01
CA GLU A 85 -12.09 -12.83 -27.25
C GLU A 85 -13.03 -12.63 -26.05
N PHE A 86 -13.11 -13.61 -25.13
CA PHE A 86 -13.92 -13.50 -23.92
C PHE A 86 -13.17 -12.79 -22.79
N ASN A 87 -11.86 -12.99 -22.72
CA ASN A 87 -10.95 -12.38 -21.76
C ASN A 87 -9.86 -11.62 -22.51
N THR A 88 -10.26 -10.55 -23.20
CA THR A 88 -9.38 -9.78 -24.10
C THR A 88 -8.44 -8.84 -23.34
N ASP A 89 -8.78 -8.49 -22.11
CA ASP A 89 -7.99 -7.58 -21.29
C ASP A 89 -7.33 -8.36 -20.15
N GLU A 90 -6.43 -7.70 -19.44
CA GLU A 90 -5.75 -8.25 -18.26
C GLU A 90 -5.92 -7.29 -17.09
N ILE A 91 -6.25 -7.82 -15.91
CA ILE A 91 -6.23 -7.06 -14.67
C ILE A 91 -4.85 -7.19 -14.04
N VAL A 92 -4.28 -6.07 -13.60
CA VAL A 92 -3.02 -5.99 -12.85
C VAL A 92 -3.26 -5.33 -11.50
N TRP A 93 -2.77 -5.93 -10.43
CA TRP A 93 -3.00 -5.41 -9.09
C TRP A 93 -1.80 -5.60 -8.15
N GLY A 94 -1.80 -4.80 -7.08
CA GLY A 94 -0.82 -4.85 -6.00
C GLY A 94 -1.42 -4.33 -4.71
N LEU A 95 -1.00 -4.94 -3.61
CA LEU A 95 -1.25 -4.45 -2.25
C LEU A 95 -0.06 -3.61 -1.80
N MET A 96 -0.36 -2.49 -1.16
CA MET A 96 0.65 -1.54 -0.69
C MET A 96 0.21 -0.98 0.66
N PRO A 97 1.13 -0.56 1.54
CA PRO A 97 0.82 0.30 2.67
C PRO A 97 -0.11 1.47 2.30
N ALA A 98 -1.10 1.76 3.14
CA ALA A 98 -2.03 2.86 2.92
C ALA A 98 -1.28 4.20 2.80
N GLY A 99 -1.67 5.02 1.81
CA GLY A 99 -1.03 6.32 1.52
C GLY A 99 0.25 6.22 0.69
N GLN A 100 0.76 5.02 0.41
CA GLN A 100 1.91 4.83 -0.48
C GLN A 100 1.53 5.22 -1.92
N ARG A 101 2.30 6.14 -2.50
CA ARG A 101 2.01 6.69 -3.85
C ARG A 101 2.65 5.93 -4.99
N PHE A 102 3.66 5.10 -4.70
CA PHE A 102 4.43 4.37 -5.70
C PHE A 102 4.64 2.93 -5.23
N GLY A 103 4.42 1.97 -6.11
CA GLY A 103 4.69 0.57 -5.83
C GLY A 103 4.46 -0.30 -7.07
N THR A 104 4.84 -1.56 -6.97
CA THR A 104 4.71 -2.52 -8.07
C THR A 104 3.36 -3.25 -7.99
N ARG A 105 2.87 -3.67 -9.16
CA ARG A 105 1.67 -4.50 -9.31
C ARG A 105 2.11 -5.80 -9.96
N ASP A 106 2.60 -6.71 -9.14
CA ASP A 106 3.21 -7.96 -9.61
C ASP A 106 2.18 -9.01 -10.00
N ASN A 107 0.96 -8.88 -9.48
CA ASN A 107 -0.12 -9.81 -9.77
C ASN A 107 -0.86 -9.40 -11.03
N ARG A 108 -1.16 -10.39 -11.87
CA ARG A 108 -1.86 -10.19 -13.13
C ARG A 108 -2.66 -11.42 -13.49
N MET A 109 -3.80 -11.22 -14.16
CA MET A 109 -4.57 -12.33 -14.74
C MET A 109 -5.47 -11.85 -15.88
N PRO A 110 -5.84 -12.74 -16.83
CA PRO A 110 -6.86 -12.44 -17.83
C PRO A 110 -8.18 -11.98 -17.22
N CYS A 111 -8.87 -11.05 -17.87
CA CYS A 111 -10.18 -10.57 -17.45
C CYS A 111 -11.08 -10.18 -18.64
N PRO A 112 -12.41 -10.08 -18.42
CA PRO A 112 -13.33 -9.64 -19.45
C PRO A 112 -13.01 -8.22 -19.98
N PRO A 113 -13.43 -7.87 -21.21
CA PRO A 113 -13.15 -6.57 -21.78
C PRO A 113 -13.86 -5.44 -21.00
N ARG A 114 -13.33 -4.21 -21.13
CA ARG A 114 -13.79 -3.02 -20.37
C ARG A 114 -15.30 -2.79 -20.32
N GLY A 115 -16.04 -3.11 -21.39
CA GLY A 115 -17.46 -2.81 -21.52
C GLY A 115 -18.38 -3.78 -20.79
N VAL A 116 -17.82 -4.89 -20.27
CA VAL A 116 -18.58 -5.98 -19.68
C VAL A 116 -18.02 -6.44 -18.33
N ARG A 117 -17.28 -5.56 -17.66
CA ARG A 117 -16.74 -5.81 -16.33
C ARG A 117 -17.15 -4.70 -15.38
N ARG A 118 -17.38 -5.05 -14.11
CA ARG A 118 -17.69 -4.11 -13.03
C ARG A 118 -16.85 -4.44 -11.79
N LEU A 119 -16.30 -3.43 -11.14
CA LEU A 119 -15.67 -3.59 -9.83
C LEU A 119 -16.72 -3.33 -8.75
N ASP A 120 -16.93 -4.32 -7.89
CA ASP A 120 -17.81 -4.24 -6.74
C ASP A 120 -16.95 -4.15 -5.47
N VAL A 121 -17.34 -3.27 -4.54
CA VAL A 121 -16.65 -3.09 -3.26
C VAL A 121 -17.62 -3.47 -2.15
N ALA A 122 -17.26 -4.49 -1.38
CA ALA A 122 -18.00 -4.93 -0.21
C ALA A 122 -17.30 -4.48 1.07
N LEU A 123 -18.08 -4.07 2.06
CA LEU A 123 -17.58 -3.79 3.41
C LEU A 123 -17.64 -5.06 4.24
N ARG A 124 -16.52 -5.36 4.91
CA ARG A 124 -16.45 -6.45 5.88
C ARG A 124 -16.89 -5.95 7.26
N PRO A 125 -17.22 -6.86 8.21
CA PRO A 125 -17.53 -6.47 9.57
C PRO A 125 -16.40 -5.67 10.23
N ALA A 126 -16.75 -4.60 10.95
CA ALA A 126 -15.82 -3.72 11.65
C ALA A 126 -16.08 -3.74 13.17
N PRO A 127 -15.06 -3.53 14.03
CA PRO A 127 -13.66 -3.26 13.67
C PRO A 127 -12.86 -4.53 13.34
N GLU A 128 -11.96 -4.43 12.36
CA GLU A 128 -10.95 -5.43 12.05
C GLU A 128 -9.57 -4.97 12.53
N LEU A 129 -8.85 -5.84 13.25
CA LEU A 129 -7.51 -5.54 13.73
C LEU A 129 -6.48 -5.68 12.59
N PRO A 130 -5.48 -4.80 12.48
CA PRO A 130 -4.36 -4.99 11.56
C PRO A 130 -3.69 -6.35 11.78
N GLY A 131 -3.30 -7.02 10.70
CA GLY A 131 -2.69 -8.37 10.74
C GLY A 131 -1.47 -8.46 11.65
N ASP A 132 -0.68 -7.38 11.72
CA ASP A 132 0.49 -7.26 12.59
C ASP A 132 0.09 -7.30 14.09
N MET A 133 -1.05 -6.69 14.45
CA MET A 133 -1.57 -6.75 15.83
C MET A 133 -2.31 -8.06 16.12
N ALA A 134 -2.94 -8.68 15.12
CA ALA A 134 -3.66 -9.95 15.28
C ALA A 134 -2.71 -11.16 15.43
N SER A 135 -1.49 -11.07 14.90
CA SER A 135 -0.53 -12.17 14.88
C SER A 135 0.47 -12.15 16.04
N GLY A 136 0.43 -11.15 16.93
CA GLY A 136 1.46 -10.95 17.97
C GLY A 136 2.88 -10.76 17.41
N ALA A 137 3.02 -10.57 16.10
CA ALA A 137 4.28 -10.28 15.45
C ALA A 137 4.61 -8.81 15.75
N PRO A 138 5.86 -8.50 16.14
CA PRO A 138 6.23 -7.10 16.36
C PRO A 138 5.94 -6.30 15.08
N PRO A 139 5.49 -5.03 15.21
CA PRO A 139 5.29 -4.16 14.07
C PRO A 139 6.51 -4.23 13.17
N ARG A 140 6.32 -4.43 11.86
CA ARG A 140 7.43 -4.38 10.91
C ARG A 140 8.03 -2.98 10.94
N ASP A 141 9.05 -2.80 11.77
CA ASP A 141 9.69 -1.51 12.00
C ASP A 141 10.24 -0.98 10.67
N VAL A 142 9.52 -0.01 10.11
CA VAL A 142 10.07 0.92 9.14
C VAL A 142 11.02 1.82 9.91
N ARG A 143 12.33 1.55 9.81
CA ARG A 143 13.43 2.53 9.70
C ARG A 143 14.79 1.84 9.77
N ASN A 144 15.55 1.91 8.69
CA ASN A 144 17.01 1.84 8.81
C ASN A 144 17.59 3.22 8.49
N VAL A 145 17.80 4.02 9.55
CA VAL A 145 18.65 5.22 9.52
C VAL A 145 19.53 5.16 10.76
N GLY A 146 20.83 4.98 10.56
CA GLY A 146 21.85 5.10 11.60
C GLY A 146 22.07 3.81 12.40
N GLY A 147 22.83 2.89 11.81
CA GLY A 147 23.12 1.57 12.38
C GLY A 147 23.59 1.61 13.83
N ARG A 148 22.75 1.08 14.72
CA ARG A 148 23.15 0.44 15.97
C ARG A 148 22.04 -0.52 16.39
N VAL A 149 22.27 -1.82 16.18
CA VAL A 149 21.39 -2.88 16.67
C VAL A 149 21.55 -2.93 18.19
N LEU A 150 20.50 -2.55 18.93
CA LEU A 150 20.33 -3.03 20.29
C LEU A 150 19.59 -4.36 20.15
N GLN A 151 20.25 -5.47 20.51
CA GLN A 151 19.58 -6.77 20.60
C GLN A 151 18.41 -6.66 21.58
N PRO A 152 17.23 -7.21 21.26
CA PRO A 152 16.18 -7.43 22.24
C PRO A 152 16.71 -8.35 23.35
N VAL A 153 16.52 -7.96 24.60
CA VAL A 153 16.71 -8.87 25.73
C VAL A 153 15.50 -9.81 25.72
N ASP A 154 15.74 -11.10 25.52
CA ASP A 154 14.70 -12.12 25.53
C ASP A 154 13.93 -12.09 26.86
N PRO A 155 12.58 -11.97 26.86
CA PRO A 155 11.78 -11.96 28.08
C PRO A 155 11.57 -13.36 28.70
N ASP A 156 12.15 -14.42 28.12
CA ASP A 156 11.95 -15.81 28.54
C ASP A 156 13.18 -16.49 29.15
N GLU A 157 14.27 -15.76 29.40
CA GLU A 157 15.37 -16.29 30.21
C GLU A 157 15.04 -16.12 31.70
N ALA A 158 14.17 -17.00 32.20
CA ALA A 158 14.03 -17.22 33.64
C ALA A 158 15.41 -17.55 34.22
N PRO A 159 15.88 -16.86 35.28
CA PRO A 159 17.19 -17.13 35.83
C PRO A 159 17.22 -18.55 36.42
N ALA A 160 18.12 -19.39 35.89
CA ALA A 160 18.42 -20.68 36.48
C ALA A 160 18.83 -20.50 37.96
N PRO A 161 18.33 -21.33 38.88
CA PRO A 161 18.70 -21.22 40.28
C PRO A 161 20.15 -21.68 40.48
N GLY A 162 21.02 -20.77 40.88
CA GLY A 162 22.31 -21.11 41.49
C GLY A 162 23.58 -20.64 40.76
N ASP A 163 23.64 -19.39 40.28
CA ASP A 163 24.93 -18.77 39.95
C ASP A 163 25.57 -18.16 41.21
N PRO A 164 26.63 -18.75 41.78
CA PRO A 164 27.29 -18.25 42.98
C PRO A 164 28.12 -16.97 42.76
N ASN A 165 28.26 -16.47 41.53
CA ASN A 165 29.14 -15.33 41.23
C ASN A 165 28.41 -14.01 40.90
N ARG A 166 27.09 -13.94 41.00
CA ARG A 166 26.38 -12.68 40.79
C ARG A 166 26.41 -11.82 42.05
N ARG A 167 27.29 -10.82 42.08
CA ARG A 167 27.25 -9.74 43.08
C ARG A 167 25.88 -9.06 43.02
N SER A 168 25.11 -9.17 44.10
CA SER A 168 23.79 -8.56 44.21
C SER A 168 23.84 -7.06 43.89
N PRO A 169 22.93 -6.53 43.06
CA PRO A 169 22.79 -5.10 42.93
C PRO A 169 22.36 -4.53 44.30
N PHE A 170 23.06 -3.49 44.72
CA PHE A 170 22.81 -2.76 45.96
C PHE A 170 21.37 -2.19 45.91
N LEU A 171 20.43 -2.84 46.60
CA LEU A 171 19.09 -2.31 46.77
C LEU A 171 19.17 -1.11 47.73
N PRO A 172 18.68 0.08 47.35
CA PRO A 172 18.56 1.17 48.31
C PRO A 172 17.52 0.79 49.39
N PRO A 173 17.73 1.16 50.67
CA PRO A 173 16.81 0.82 51.74
C PRO A 173 15.45 1.50 51.51
N THR A 174 14.37 0.73 51.66
CA THR A 174 13.00 1.23 51.61
C THR A 174 12.70 2.15 52.80
N PRO A 175 11.92 3.24 52.60
CA PRO A 175 11.53 4.13 53.68
C PRO A 175 10.57 3.42 54.64
N ARG A 176 10.86 3.54 55.94
CA ARG A 176 10.10 2.95 57.04
C ARG A 176 8.73 3.64 57.16
N PRO A 177 7.61 2.91 57.34
CA PRO A 177 6.30 3.53 57.51
C PRO A 177 6.21 4.30 58.85
N PRO A 178 5.40 5.37 58.92
CA PRO A 178 5.24 6.16 60.12
C PRO A 178 4.55 5.34 61.22
N ARG A 179 5.11 5.36 62.43
CA ARG A 179 4.44 4.84 63.62
C ARG A 179 3.28 5.76 63.99
N LYS A 180 2.10 5.18 64.20
CA LYS A 180 1.00 5.81 64.94
C LYS A 180 1.31 5.79 66.43
#